data_AF-A0A432JEY2-F1
#
_entry.id   AF-A0A432JEY2-F1
#
_cell.length_a   1.000
_cell.length_b   1.000
_cell.length_c   1.000
_cell.angle_alpha   90.00
_cell.angle_beta   90.00
_cell.angle_gamma   90.00
#
_symmetry.space_group_name_H-M   'P 1'
#
loop_
_entity.id
_entity.type
_entity.pdbx_description
1 polymer ?
#
loop_
_entity_poly.entity_id
_entity_poly.type
_entity_poly.pdbx_seq_one_letter_code
_entity_poly.pdbx_strand_id
1 'polypeptide(L)'
;KDGRDGYEKILLTVSKLLQNSPKAVRFFGGMRFDAKAPTSPEWQDWGTAHFTLPMIELSIVDENTILACHIFTGKNFNAKLKQLQQKLESLQVEDFTIPDSPLIRLERHDLPEYHQWCRLVEQGLDGISSGKINKVVLARSAVFSLARDYDPTELLLQLRRQGPQAAHRAHGRGQRHARRPWPFRAGPRIHPEQLSGPAQRRVGQGRRPCPRHVYRLLVPSVWVRRGLCR
;
A
#
# COMPACT_ATOMS: atom_id res chain seq x y z
N LYS A 1 18.19 3.90 14.72
CA LYS A 1 18.79 2.73 14.04
C LYS A 1 18.05 1.52 14.56
N ASP A 2 17.09 1.04 13.79
CA ASP A 2 16.18 -0.03 14.19
C ASP A 2 16.91 -1.36 14.10
N GLY A 3 17.54 -1.74 15.22
CA GLY A 3 18.26 -2.99 15.38
C GLY A 3 17.33 -4.09 15.86
N ARG A 4 17.32 -5.21 15.14
CA ARG A 4 16.86 -6.57 15.53
C ARG A 4 15.39 -6.78 15.95
N ASP A 5 14.65 -5.74 16.34
CA ASP A 5 13.22 -5.79 16.69
C ASP A 5 12.39 -5.05 15.62
N GLY A 6 11.49 -5.77 14.96
CA GLY A 6 10.97 -5.46 13.62
C GLY A 6 10.17 -4.17 13.50
N TYR A 7 9.29 -3.84 14.44
CA TYR A 7 8.49 -2.60 14.44
C TYR A 7 7.74 -2.37 15.77
N GLU A 8 7.95 -3.24 16.76
CA GLU A 8 7.25 -3.29 18.04
C GLU A 8 7.42 -1.97 18.79
N LYS A 9 8.65 -1.42 18.80
CA LYS A 9 8.93 -0.13 19.43
C LYS A 9 8.12 1.01 18.81
N ILE A 10 7.95 1.00 17.48
CA ILE A 10 7.14 2.00 16.77
C ILE A 10 5.68 1.86 17.17
N LEU A 11 5.13 0.63 17.17
CA LEU A 11 3.75 0.37 17.57
C LEU A 11 3.48 0.73 19.03
N LEU A 12 4.41 0.42 19.94
CA LEU A 12 4.32 0.81 21.35
C LEU A 12 4.31 2.34 21.50
N THR A 13 5.15 3.03 20.72
CA THR A 13 5.18 4.50 20.72
C THR A 13 3.85 5.08 20.22
N VAL A 14 3.33 4.57 19.09
CA VAL A 14 2.02 4.98 18.54
C VAL A 14 0.89 4.70 19.55
N SER A 15 0.88 3.51 20.16
CA SER A 15 -0.12 3.12 21.16
C SER A 15 -0.09 4.06 22.37
N LYS A 16 1.10 4.37 22.90
CA LYS A 16 1.27 5.32 24.00
C LYS A 16 0.77 6.74 23.65
N LEU A 17 1.04 7.20 22.43
CA LEU A 17 0.54 8.50 21.96
C LEU A 17 -0.99 8.50 21.86
N LEU A 18 -1.58 7.43 21.33
CA LEU A 18 -3.03 7.29 21.22
C LEU A 18 -3.74 7.20 22.58
N GLN A 19 -3.16 6.51 23.56
CA GLN A 19 -3.71 6.42 24.92
C GLN A 19 -3.81 7.79 25.60
N ASN A 20 -2.87 8.70 25.30
CA ASN A 20 -2.82 10.05 25.84
C ASN A 20 -3.51 11.09 24.96
N SER A 21 -4.22 10.66 23.91
CA SER A 21 -4.87 11.53 22.92
C SER A 21 -6.39 11.37 22.95
N PRO A 22 -7.16 12.35 22.44
CA PRO A 22 -8.59 12.17 22.20
C PRO A 22 -8.87 10.95 21.33
N LYS A 23 -9.99 10.25 21.59
CA LYS A 23 -10.37 9.01 20.87
C LYS A 23 -10.50 9.16 19.35
N ALA A 24 -10.66 10.39 18.85
CA ALA A 24 -10.76 10.69 17.43
C ALA A 24 -9.42 10.67 16.70
N VAL A 25 -8.29 10.76 17.40
CA VAL A 25 -6.95 10.82 16.80
C VAL A 25 -6.60 9.50 16.13
N ARG A 26 -6.10 9.57 14.89
CA ARG A 26 -5.66 8.39 14.12
C ARG A 26 -4.28 8.57 13.54
N PHE A 27 -3.49 7.50 13.58
CA PHE A 27 -2.24 7.39 12.82
C PHE A 27 -2.50 6.64 11.52
N PHE A 28 -1.91 7.11 10.43
CA PHE A 28 -2.00 6.51 9.11
C PHE A 28 -0.66 5.96 8.68
N GLY A 29 -0.64 4.77 8.11
CA GLY A 29 0.60 4.17 7.68
C GLY A 29 0.53 2.67 7.51
N GLY A 30 1.68 2.03 7.61
CA GLY A 30 1.83 0.59 7.40
C GLY A 30 3.16 0.06 7.92
N MET A 31 3.25 -1.26 7.94
CA MET A 31 4.44 -2.00 8.36
C MET A 31 4.74 -3.10 7.37
N ARG A 32 6.02 -3.45 7.24
CA ARG A 32 6.46 -4.53 6.36
C ARG A 32 5.86 -5.86 6.80
N PHE A 33 5.51 -6.70 5.82
CA PHE A 33 5.05 -8.06 6.08
C PHE A 33 6.12 -8.90 6.79
N ASP A 34 7.35 -8.84 6.29
CA ASP A 34 8.52 -9.43 6.91
C ASP A 34 9.57 -8.33 7.16
N ALA A 35 9.82 -8.05 8.43
CA ALA A 35 10.80 -7.04 8.85
C ALA A 35 12.25 -7.50 8.67
N LYS A 36 12.49 -8.81 8.59
CA LYS A 36 13.83 -9.43 8.47
C LYS A 36 14.24 -9.65 7.01
N ALA A 37 13.28 -9.71 6.09
CA ALA A 37 13.58 -9.81 4.66
C ALA A 37 14.44 -8.61 4.17
N PRO A 38 15.24 -8.78 3.11
CA PRO A 38 15.90 -7.65 2.46
C PRO A 38 14.90 -6.61 1.96
N THR A 39 15.19 -5.33 2.17
CA THR A 39 14.35 -4.22 1.71
C THR A 39 14.65 -3.94 0.24
N SER A 40 13.65 -4.01 -0.63
CA SER A 40 13.83 -3.58 -2.03
C SER A 40 14.09 -2.07 -2.11
N PRO A 41 14.85 -1.59 -3.11
CA PRO A 41 15.26 -0.18 -3.21
C PRO A 41 14.10 0.82 -3.06
N GLU A 42 12.94 0.51 -3.64
CA GLU A 42 11.76 1.38 -3.59
C GLU A 42 11.15 1.57 -2.18
N TRP A 43 11.53 0.72 -1.22
CA TRP A 43 11.02 0.74 0.15
C TRP A 43 12.05 1.21 1.18
N GLN A 44 13.28 1.54 0.75
CA GLN A 44 14.36 1.89 1.68
C GLN A 44 14.01 3.06 2.59
N ASP A 45 13.43 4.12 2.02
CA ASP A 45 13.06 5.31 2.78
C ASP A 45 12.02 5.03 3.86
N TRP A 46 11.20 3.97 3.70
CA TRP A 46 10.05 3.67 4.56
C TRP A 46 10.42 2.95 5.86
N GLY A 47 11.61 2.37 5.94
CA GLY A 47 12.01 1.55 7.09
C GLY A 47 11.14 0.31 7.27
N THR A 48 11.07 -0.21 8.50
CA THR A 48 10.29 -1.42 8.80
C THR A 48 8.82 -1.16 9.09
N ALA A 49 8.51 0.01 9.63
CA ALA A 49 7.16 0.53 9.75
C ALA A 49 7.18 2.05 9.67
N HIS A 50 6.09 2.61 9.15
CA HIS A 50 5.91 4.04 9.03
C HIS A 50 4.49 4.40 9.41
N PHE A 51 4.32 5.27 10.40
CA PHE A 51 3.04 5.80 10.83
C PHE A 51 3.15 7.32 10.98
N THR A 52 2.14 8.02 10.49
CA THR A 52 2.08 9.47 10.47
C THR A 52 0.79 9.92 11.14
N LEU A 53 0.90 10.86 12.08
CA LEU A 53 -0.24 11.69 12.47
C LEU A 53 -0.24 12.90 11.55
N PRO A 54 -1.20 13.00 10.60
CA PRO A 54 -1.26 14.13 9.69
C PRO A 54 -1.55 15.42 10.46
N MET A 55 -0.94 16.52 10.04
CA MET A 55 -1.22 17.82 10.66
C MET A 55 -2.64 18.32 10.33
N ILE A 56 -3.15 17.98 9.14
CA ILE A 56 -4.51 18.24 8.68
C ILE A 56 -5.07 16.90 8.17
N GLU A 57 -6.20 16.47 8.71
CA GLU A 57 -6.93 15.25 8.33
C GLU A 57 -8.33 15.64 7.84
N LEU A 58 -8.67 15.23 6.62
CA LEU A 58 -10.05 15.22 6.15
C LEU A 58 -10.57 13.79 6.20
N SER A 59 -11.63 13.57 6.97
CA SER A 59 -12.29 12.27 7.07
C SER A 59 -13.76 12.41 6.68
N ILE A 60 -14.23 11.47 5.86
CA ILE A 60 -15.62 11.37 5.45
C ILE A 60 -16.08 9.97 5.84
N VAL A 61 -17.04 9.91 6.75
CA VAL A 61 -17.64 8.65 7.23
C VAL A 61 -19.14 8.79 7.09
N ASP A 62 -19.72 7.98 6.22
CA ASP A 62 -21.11 8.10 5.79
C ASP A 62 -21.37 9.52 5.24
N GLU A 63 -22.26 10.28 5.86
CA GLU A 63 -22.56 11.68 5.49
C GLU A 63 -21.76 12.71 6.32
N ASN A 64 -20.99 12.25 7.31
CA ASN A 64 -20.25 13.13 8.20
C ASN A 64 -18.86 13.43 7.65
N THR A 65 -18.59 14.71 7.40
CA THR A 65 -17.29 15.22 6.98
C THR A 65 -16.63 15.97 8.13
N ILE A 66 -15.43 15.53 8.54
CA ILE A 66 -14.67 16.12 9.64
C ILE A 66 -13.30 16.54 9.10
N LEU A 67 -12.97 17.83 9.29
CA LEU A 67 -11.62 18.36 9.12
C LEU A 67 -10.97 18.51 10.50
N ALA A 68 -9.99 17.68 10.81
CA ALA A 68 -9.24 17.70 12.06
C ALA A 68 -7.85 18.30 11.84
N CYS A 69 -7.40 19.11 12.80
CA CYS A 69 -6.05 19.67 12.83
C CYS A 69 -5.31 19.15 14.06
N HIS A 70 -4.17 18.51 13.86
CA HIS A 70 -3.39 17.91 14.95
C HIS A 70 -2.15 18.75 15.25
N ILE A 71 -2.05 19.20 16.49
CA ILE A 71 -0.88 19.93 16.98
C ILE A 71 -0.41 19.37 18.32
N PHE A 72 0.88 19.06 18.41
CA PHE A 72 1.50 18.65 19.67
C PHE A 72 1.90 19.89 20.47
N THR A 73 1.40 19.97 21.69
CA THR A 73 1.82 20.97 22.68
C THR A 73 3.22 20.61 23.18
N GLY A 74 4.21 21.44 22.87
CA GLY A 74 5.61 21.19 23.22
C GLY A 74 6.54 22.25 22.63
N LYS A 75 7.83 21.92 22.49
CA LYS A 75 8.81 22.81 21.84
C LYS A 75 8.32 23.17 20.42
N ASN A 76 8.47 24.45 20.07
CA ASN A 76 8.06 25.03 18.79
C ASN A 76 6.54 25.04 18.52
N PHE A 77 5.69 25.01 19.56
CA PHE A 77 4.23 25.08 19.41
C PHE A 77 3.79 26.27 18.53
N ASN A 78 4.21 27.50 18.84
CA ASN A 78 3.84 28.69 18.07
C ASN A 78 4.30 28.61 16.61
N ALA A 79 5.49 28.06 16.34
CA ALA A 79 5.98 27.89 14.98
C ALA A 79 5.16 26.85 14.20
N LYS A 80 4.80 25.73 14.84
CA LYS A 80 3.92 24.70 14.25
C LYS A 80 2.50 25.22 14.03
N LEU A 81 1.98 26.05 14.94
CA LEU A 81 0.68 26.69 14.81
C LEU A 81 0.67 27.64 13.61
N LYS A 82 1.70 28.48 13.47
CA LYS A 82 1.87 29.35 12.30
C LYS A 82 1.98 28.56 11.00
N GLN A 83 2.73 27.45 11.01
CA GLN A 83 2.82 26.56 9.86
C GLN A 83 1.47 25.94 9.50
N LEU A 84 0.68 25.50 10.49
CA LEU A 84 -0.66 24.97 10.29
C LEU A 84 -1.57 26.03 9.67
N GLN A 85 -1.57 27.25 10.21
CA GLN A 85 -2.33 28.38 9.69
C GLN A 85 -1.99 28.64 8.21
N GLN A 86 -0.70 28.78 7.89
CA GLN A 86 -0.25 28.99 6.51
C GLN A 86 -0.69 27.87 5.56
N LYS A 87 -0.67 26.61 6.02
CA LYS A 87 -1.14 25.50 5.19
C LYS A 87 -2.63 25.58 4.93
N LEU A 88 -3.43 25.89 5.95
CA LEU A 88 -4.88 26.05 5.81
C LEU A 88 -5.22 27.21 4.86
N GLU A 89 -4.52 28.34 4.97
CA GLU A 89 -4.67 29.49 4.08
C GLU A 89 -4.27 29.17 2.63
N SER A 90 -3.29 28.26 2.43
CA SER A 90 -2.87 27.81 1.10
C SER A 90 -3.75 26.71 0.48
N LEU A 91 -4.72 26.17 1.21
CA LEU A 91 -5.60 25.14 0.66
C LEU A 91 -6.44 25.74 -0.46
N GLN A 92 -6.26 25.23 -1.66
CA GLN A 92 -7.11 25.55 -2.80
C GLN A 92 -8.03 24.36 -3.09
N VAL A 93 -9.28 24.68 -3.36
CA VAL A 93 -10.22 23.71 -3.94
C VAL A 93 -9.98 23.76 -5.44
N GLU A 94 -9.20 22.81 -5.93
CA GLU A 94 -9.06 22.62 -7.37
C GLU A 94 -10.08 21.59 -7.84
N ASP A 95 -10.78 21.92 -8.93
CA ASP A 95 -11.56 20.94 -9.67
C ASP A 95 -10.60 19.95 -10.32
N PHE A 96 -10.36 18.83 -9.64
CA PHE A 96 -9.53 17.77 -10.16
C PHE A 96 -10.29 17.01 -11.25
N THR A 97 -10.13 17.41 -12.50
CA THR A 97 -10.52 16.58 -13.65
C THR A 97 -9.56 15.41 -13.77
N ILE A 98 -10.04 14.21 -13.46
CA ILE A 98 -9.34 12.97 -13.79
C ILE A 98 -9.27 12.90 -15.32
N PRO A 99 -8.08 12.91 -15.93
CA PRO A 99 -7.97 12.68 -17.36
C PRO A 99 -8.63 11.34 -17.70
N ASP A 100 -9.57 11.35 -18.65
CA ASP A 100 -10.13 10.12 -19.22
C ASP A 100 -9.13 9.41 -20.17
N SER A 101 -7.86 9.82 -20.13
CA SER A 101 -6.78 9.14 -20.83
C SER A 101 -6.68 7.71 -20.30
N PRO A 102 -6.77 6.69 -21.19
CA PRO A 102 -6.57 5.32 -20.77
C PRO A 102 -5.15 5.13 -20.24
N LEU A 103 -4.97 4.17 -19.33
CA LEU A 103 -3.65 3.74 -18.89
C LEU A 103 -2.93 3.06 -20.06
N ILE A 104 -2.04 3.81 -20.71
CA ILE A 104 -1.22 3.26 -21.79
C ILE A 104 -0.06 2.49 -21.16
N ARG A 105 -0.26 1.18 -21.05
CA ARG A 105 0.75 0.21 -20.65
C ARG A 105 1.60 -0.19 -21.86
N LEU A 106 2.90 0.00 -21.75
CA LEU A 106 3.87 -0.44 -22.76
C LEU A 106 4.25 -1.91 -22.55
N GLU A 107 4.67 -2.25 -21.33
CA GLU A 107 5.15 -3.59 -20.99
C GLU A 107 4.67 -4.02 -19.60
N ARG A 108 4.61 -5.33 -19.40
CA ARG A 108 4.42 -5.96 -18.10
C ARG A 108 5.52 -7.00 -17.90
N HIS A 109 6.16 -6.95 -16.75
CA HIS A 109 7.16 -7.91 -16.27
C HIS A 109 6.69 -8.46 -14.93
N ASP A 110 6.66 -9.78 -14.75
CA ASP A 110 6.31 -10.37 -13.47
C ASP A 110 7.58 -10.78 -12.72
N LEU A 111 7.65 -10.48 -11.42
CA LEU A 111 8.76 -10.82 -10.53
C LEU A 111 8.23 -11.62 -9.32
N PRO A 112 8.63 -12.89 -9.14
CA PRO A 112 9.52 -13.67 -10.00
C PRO A 112 8.89 -13.99 -11.39
N GLU A 113 9.74 -14.25 -12.38
CA GLU A 113 9.31 -14.61 -13.74
C GLU A 113 8.65 -15.99 -13.77
N TYR A 114 7.97 -16.33 -14.88
CA TYR A 114 7.19 -17.57 -14.97
C TYR A 114 7.97 -18.85 -14.62
N HIS A 115 9.17 -19.03 -15.17
CA HIS A 115 9.97 -20.23 -14.89
C HIS A 115 10.41 -20.29 -13.41
N GLN A 116 10.74 -19.15 -12.81
CA GLN A 116 11.09 -19.04 -11.39
C GLN A 116 9.86 -19.29 -10.52
N TRP A 117 8.70 -18.79 -10.95
CA TRP A 117 7.43 -19.01 -10.30
C TRP A 117 7.05 -20.49 -10.26
N CYS A 118 7.18 -21.22 -11.38
CA CYS A 118 6.94 -22.66 -11.41
C CYS A 118 7.82 -23.40 -10.40
N ARG A 119 9.13 -23.09 -10.37
CA ARG A 119 10.05 -23.70 -9.39
C ARG A 119 9.63 -23.41 -7.95
N LEU A 120 9.17 -22.20 -7.62
CA LEU A 120 8.68 -21.88 -6.28
C LEU A 120 7.40 -22.65 -5.93
N VAL A 121 6.51 -22.87 -6.91
CA VAL A 121 5.29 -23.66 -6.73
C VAL A 121 5.65 -25.13 -6.47
N GLU A 122 6.54 -25.71 -7.27
CA GLU A 122 7.05 -27.09 -7.10
C GLU A 122 7.70 -27.28 -5.73
N GLN A 123 8.59 -26.37 -5.32
CA GLN A 123 9.19 -26.39 -3.98
C GLN A 123 8.14 -26.31 -2.86
N GLY A 124 7.10 -25.51 -3.04
CA GLY A 124 5.97 -25.43 -2.12
C GLY A 124 5.19 -26.74 -2.03
N LEU A 125 4.95 -27.39 -3.18
CA LEU A 125 4.26 -28.68 -3.25
C LEU A 125 5.09 -29.80 -2.61
N ASP A 126 6.39 -29.85 -2.86
CA ASP A 126 7.31 -30.82 -2.25
C ASP A 126 7.40 -30.64 -0.73
N GLY A 127 7.39 -29.39 -0.25
CA GLY A 127 7.29 -29.08 1.16
C GLY A 127 5.99 -29.59 1.79
N ILE A 128 4.88 -29.56 1.05
CA ILE A 128 3.58 -30.06 1.50
C ILE A 128 3.50 -31.58 1.47
N SER A 129 3.99 -32.21 0.41
CA SER A 129 3.97 -33.66 0.24
C SER A 129 4.85 -34.35 1.28
N SER A 130 6.04 -33.79 1.55
CA SER A 130 6.97 -34.27 2.58
C SER A 130 6.54 -33.93 4.02
N GLY A 131 5.42 -33.22 4.21
CA GLY A 131 4.90 -32.87 5.53
C GLY A 131 5.67 -31.77 6.27
N LYS A 132 6.64 -31.10 5.62
CA LYS A 132 7.42 -30.00 6.20
C LYS A 132 6.57 -28.75 6.44
N ILE A 133 5.62 -28.49 5.56
CA ILE A 133 4.69 -27.36 5.65
C ILE A 133 3.28 -27.83 5.28
N ASN A 134 2.25 -27.25 5.89
CA ASN A 134 0.86 -27.63 5.56
C ASN A 134 0.26 -26.76 4.46
N LYS A 135 0.82 -25.56 4.26
CA LYS A 135 0.32 -24.52 3.37
C LYS A 135 1.40 -23.47 3.13
N VAL A 136 1.43 -22.93 1.92
CA VAL A 136 2.24 -21.77 1.57
C VAL A 136 1.40 -20.80 0.75
N VAL A 137 1.65 -19.50 0.95
CA VAL A 137 1.10 -18.42 0.12
C VAL A 137 2.27 -17.80 -0.63
N LEU A 138 2.25 -17.90 -1.95
CA LEU A 138 3.27 -17.30 -2.81
C LEU A 138 2.75 -15.98 -3.38
N ALA A 139 3.59 -14.96 -3.36
CA ALA A 139 3.29 -13.65 -3.91
C ALA A 139 4.15 -13.40 -5.15
N ARG A 140 3.54 -12.75 -6.14
CA ARG A 140 4.22 -12.28 -7.35
C ARG A 140 3.91 -10.81 -7.55
N SER A 141 4.90 -10.06 -8.00
CA SER A 141 4.72 -8.67 -8.35
C SER A 141 4.56 -8.51 -9.86
N ALA A 142 3.58 -7.74 -10.29
CA ALA A 142 3.44 -7.29 -11.66
C ALA A 142 4.05 -5.88 -11.77
N VAL A 143 5.09 -5.75 -12.58
CA VAL A 143 5.80 -4.53 -12.90
C VAL A 143 5.32 -4.03 -14.26
N PHE A 144 4.92 -2.77 -14.35
CA PHE A 144 4.39 -2.13 -15.54
C PHE A 144 5.32 -1.01 -16.00
N SER A 145 5.67 -1.03 -17.28
CA SER A 145 6.26 0.12 -17.95
C SER A 145 5.15 0.94 -18.57
N LEU A 146 5.08 2.23 -18.23
CA LEU A 146 4.03 3.14 -18.70
C LEU A 146 4.58 4.12 -19.75
N ALA A 147 3.71 4.60 -20.64
CA ALA A 147 4.07 5.48 -21.75
C ALA A 147 4.53 6.88 -21.32
N ARG A 148 4.15 7.30 -20.11
CA ARG A 148 4.54 8.57 -19.49
C ARG A 148 4.57 8.40 -17.97
N ASP A 149 5.02 9.44 -17.30
CA ASP A 149 4.76 9.59 -15.87
C ASP A 149 3.29 9.91 -15.63
N TYR A 150 2.67 9.07 -14.81
CA TYR A 150 1.32 9.28 -14.31
C TYR A 150 1.35 9.84 -12.90
N ASP A 151 0.38 10.71 -12.60
CA ASP A 151 0.12 11.13 -11.23
C ASP A 151 -0.50 9.98 -10.40
N PRO A 152 -0.10 9.73 -9.15
CA PRO A 152 -0.65 8.71 -8.27
C PRO A 152 -2.12 8.90 -8.04
N THR A 153 -2.55 10.15 -7.98
CA THR A 153 -3.94 10.51 -7.75
C THR A 153 -4.74 10.11 -8.96
N GLU A 154 -4.23 10.40 -10.18
CA GLU A 154 -4.79 9.90 -11.44
C GLU A 154 -4.89 8.37 -11.43
N LEU A 155 -3.79 7.66 -11.10
CA LEU A 155 -3.75 6.19 -11.03
C LEU A 155 -4.74 5.63 -9.99
N LEU A 156 -4.76 6.19 -8.79
CA LEU A 156 -5.63 5.77 -7.70
C LEU A 156 -7.11 5.93 -8.06
N LEU A 157 -7.46 7.05 -8.69
CA LEU A 157 -8.82 7.34 -9.10
C LEU A 157 -9.28 6.42 -10.24
N GLN A 158 -8.40 6.12 -11.20
CA GLN A 158 -8.67 5.12 -12.24
C GLN A 158 -8.84 3.72 -11.66
N LEU A 159 -8.02 3.30 -10.69
CA LEU A 159 -8.18 2.03 -9.97
C LEU A 159 -9.50 1.99 -9.19
N ARG A 160 -9.90 3.12 -8.57
CA ARG A 160 -11.18 3.24 -7.86
C ARG A 160 -12.38 3.06 -8.79
N ARG A 161 -12.31 3.62 -10.00
CA ARG A 161 -13.35 3.42 -11.04
C ARG A 161 -13.46 1.94 -11.46
N GLN A 162 -12.34 1.25 -11.61
CA GLN A 162 -12.32 -0.16 -12.04
C GLN A 162 -12.68 -1.15 -10.93
N GLY A 163 -12.42 -0.81 -9.67
CA GLY A 163 -12.69 -1.65 -8.50
C GLY A 163 -13.40 -0.85 -7.40
N PRO A 164 -14.65 -0.43 -7.58
CA PRO A 164 -15.35 0.46 -6.65
C PRO A 164 -15.55 -0.16 -5.26
N GLN A 165 -15.65 -1.50 -5.19
CA GLN A 165 -15.83 -2.25 -3.94
C GLN A 165 -14.51 -2.53 -3.21
N ALA A 166 -13.35 -2.17 -3.79
CA ALA A 166 -12.05 -2.38 -3.16
C ALA A 166 -11.68 -1.20 -2.25
N ALA A 167 -10.99 -1.50 -1.15
CA ALA A 167 -10.41 -0.46 -0.31
C ALA A 167 -9.12 0.08 -0.95
N HIS A 168 -9.14 1.35 -1.36
CA HIS A 168 -8.01 2.03 -1.99
C HIS A 168 -7.21 2.83 -0.98
N ARG A 169 -5.88 2.70 -1.01
CA ARG A 169 -4.95 3.41 -0.12
C ARG A 169 -3.73 3.88 -0.90
N ALA A 170 -3.38 5.15 -0.73
CA ALA A 170 -2.15 5.74 -1.23
C ALA A 170 -1.45 6.49 -0.11
N HIS A 171 -0.13 6.38 -0.06
CA HIS A 171 0.71 7.15 0.85
C HIS A 171 1.92 7.62 0.06
N GLY A 172 2.20 8.93 0.11
CA GLY A 172 3.31 9.55 -0.59
C GLY A 172 4.39 10.02 0.39
N ARG A 173 5.66 9.79 0.05
CA ARG A 173 6.80 10.29 0.82
C ARG A 173 7.90 10.81 -0.11
N GLY A 174 8.39 12.03 0.15
CA GLY A 174 9.49 12.67 -0.59
C GLY A 174 9.14 13.15 -2.00
N GLN A 175 10.09 13.88 -2.65
CA GLN A 175 10.01 14.24 -4.07
C GLN A 175 10.39 13.06 -4.99
N ARG A 176 11.08 12.04 -4.46
CA ARG A 176 11.25 10.74 -5.13
C ARG A 176 10.01 9.91 -4.87
N HIS A 177 9.07 10.09 -5.77
CA HIS A 177 7.86 9.32 -5.98
C HIS A 177 7.96 7.80 -5.76
N ALA A 178 7.97 7.36 -4.50
CA ALA A 178 7.56 5.99 -4.14
C ALA A 178 6.03 5.91 -4.21
N ARG A 179 5.52 6.00 -5.43
CA ARG A 179 4.11 6.07 -5.81
C ARG A 179 3.56 4.64 -5.96
N ARG A 180 3.15 4.00 -4.87
CA ARG A 180 2.61 2.62 -4.91
C ARG A 180 1.36 2.47 -4.04
N PRO A 181 0.26 1.89 -4.58
CA PRO A 181 -0.88 1.53 -3.77
C PRO A 181 -0.49 0.43 -2.78
N TRP A 182 -0.88 0.63 -1.53
CA TRP A 182 -0.73 -0.37 -0.47
C TRP A 182 -2.02 -1.21 -0.40
N PRO A 183 -2.03 -2.50 -0.78
CA PRO A 183 -3.14 -3.36 -0.43
C PRO A 183 -2.87 -3.92 0.97
N PHE A 184 -3.26 -3.20 2.02
CA PHE A 184 -3.46 -3.85 3.33
C PHE A 184 -4.58 -3.22 4.13
N ARG A 185 -5.57 -4.06 4.46
CA ARG A 185 -6.70 -3.84 5.35
C ARG A 185 -6.20 -3.53 6.77
N ALA A 186 -6.49 -2.34 7.30
CA ALA A 186 -6.64 -2.12 8.74
C ALA A 186 -7.53 -0.88 8.99
N GLY A 187 -8.72 -1.13 9.52
CA GLY A 187 -9.55 -0.14 10.20
C GLY A 187 -9.73 -0.58 11.67
N PRO A 188 -10.31 0.24 12.55
CA PRO A 188 -10.37 0.02 13.99
C PRO A 188 -11.32 -1.11 14.45
N ARG A 189 -11.89 -1.90 13.51
CA ARG A 189 -12.64 -3.12 13.79
C ARG A 189 -12.21 -4.23 12.83
N ILE A 190 -11.64 -5.30 13.39
CA ILE A 190 -11.31 -6.50 12.65
C ILE A 190 -12.59 -7.35 12.58
N HIS A 191 -13.36 -7.23 11.50
CA HIS A 191 -14.20 -8.34 11.05
C HIS A 191 -13.36 -9.18 10.07
N PRO A 192 -12.86 -10.36 10.46
CA PRO A 192 -12.16 -11.23 9.55
C PRO A 192 -13.16 -11.81 8.56
N GLU A 193 -13.17 -11.28 7.35
CA GLU A 193 -13.95 -11.82 6.25
C GLU A 193 -12.99 -12.63 5.37
N GLN A 194 -13.17 -13.96 5.36
CA GLN A 194 -12.38 -14.87 4.53
C GLN A 194 -12.88 -14.83 3.08
N LEU A 195 -12.36 -13.89 2.30
CA LEU A 195 -12.60 -13.87 0.85
C LEU A 195 -11.63 -14.85 0.17
N SER A 196 -12.16 -15.94 -0.39
CA SER A 196 -11.39 -16.98 -1.08
C SER A 196 -11.73 -17.03 -2.57
N GLY A 197 -10.77 -16.73 -3.44
CA GLY A 197 -10.77 -17.03 -4.89
C GLY A 197 -11.10 -15.87 -5.85
N PRO A 198 -10.17 -15.48 -6.76
CA PRO A 198 -10.51 -14.64 -7.90
C PRO A 198 -10.50 -15.45 -9.22
N ALA A 199 -11.61 -15.41 -9.97
CA ALA A 199 -11.66 -15.83 -11.37
C ALA A 199 -11.17 -14.68 -12.29
N GLN A 200 -10.31 -14.97 -13.27
CA GLN A 200 -9.69 -13.97 -14.16
C GLN A 200 -10.46 -13.78 -15.47
N ARG A 201 -10.63 -12.52 -15.92
CA ARG A 201 -10.97 -12.12 -17.31
C ARG A 201 -9.68 -11.63 -18.03
N ARG A 202 -9.46 -12.01 -19.30
CA ARG A 202 -8.26 -11.66 -20.10
C ARG A 202 -8.57 -10.71 -21.27
N VAL A 203 -7.64 -9.81 -21.61
CA VAL A 203 -7.47 -9.19 -22.96
C VAL A 203 -5.98 -8.85 -23.23
N GLY A 204 -5.47 -9.16 -24.46
CA GLY A 204 -4.09 -8.90 -24.98
C GLY A 204 -3.90 -7.48 -25.57
N GLN A 205 -2.86 -7.05 -26.30
CA GLN A 205 -1.56 -7.52 -26.86
C GLN A 205 -0.74 -6.26 -27.30
N GLY A 206 0.55 -6.40 -27.66
CA GLY A 206 1.29 -5.53 -28.63
C GLY A 206 2.37 -4.56 -28.10
N ARG A 207 3.62 -4.63 -28.62
CA ARG A 207 4.82 -3.84 -28.21
C ARG A 207 5.36 -2.88 -29.31
N ARG A 208 5.91 -1.73 -28.91
CA ARG A 208 6.97 -0.91 -29.58
C ARG A 208 7.83 -0.19 -28.51
N PRO A 209 9.12 0.14 -28.72
CA PRO A 209 9.99 0.66 -27.66
C PRO A 209 10.08 2.21 -27.64
N CYS A 210 9.94 2.80 -26.44
CA CYS A 210 10.21 4.19 -26.07
C CYS A 210 10.41 4.27 -24.53
N PRO A 211 10.98 5.35 -23.95
CA PRO A 211 11.68 5.35 -22.66
C PRO A 211 10.80 4.97 -21.45
N ARG A 212 11.39 4.25 -20.49
CA ARG A 212 10.66 3.44 -19.49
C ARG A 212 10.54 4.14 -18.13
N HIS A 213 9.30 4.33 -17.68
CA HIS A 213 8.95 4.61 -16.28
C HIS A 213 8.26 3.38 -15.67
N VAL A 214 8.67 2.96 -14.47
CA VAL A 214 8.39 1.62 -13.92
C VAL A 214 7.52 1.68 -12.67
N TYR A 215 6.36 1.03 -12.70
CA TYR A 215 5.39 0.92 -11.61
C TYR A 215 5.25 -0.55 -11.21
N ARG A 216 4.96 -0.90 -9.94
CA ARG A 216 4.81 -2.32 -9.56
C ARG A 216 3.72 -2.55 -8.51
N LEU A 217 2.83 -3.49 -8.83
CA LEU A 217 1.67 -3.95 -8.05
C LEU A 217 1.93 -5.37 -7.52
N LEU A 218 1.54 -5.65 -6.28
CA LEU A 218 1.57 -7.00 -5.71
C LEU A 218 0.25 -7.70 -6.02
N VAL A 219 0.34 -8.86 -6.67
CA VAL A 219 -0.84 -9.67 -7.03
C VAL A 219 -0.70 -11.04 -6.36
N PRO A 220 -1.50 -11.36 -5.33
CA PRO A 220 -1.55 -12.73 -4.82
C PRO A 220 -2.10 -13.64 -5.93
N SER A 221 -1.37 -14.71 -6.26
CA SER A 221 -1.65 -15.46 -7.50
C SER A 221 -1.99 -16.94 -7.33
N VAL A 222 -1.65 -17.63 -6.23
CA VAL A 222 -2.01 -19.05 -6.05
C VAL A 222 -2.16 -19.42 -4.56
N TRP A 223 -3.20 -20.20 -4.24
CA TRP A 223 -3.37 -20.89 -2.96
C TRP A 223 -3.26 -22.39 -3.19
N VAL A 224 -2.38 -23.06 -2.44
CA VAL A 224 -2.26 -24.53 -2.44
C VAL A 224 -2.56 -25.02 -1.02
N ARG A 225 -3.50 -25.94 -0.87
CA ARG A 225 -3.85 -26.55 0.42
C ARG A 225 -3.92 -28.06 0.27
N ARG A 226 -3.48 -28.80 1.28
CA ARG A 226 -3.71 -30.24 1.39
C ARG A 226 -5.22 -30.48 1.49
N GLY A 227 -5.82 -31.07 0.45
CA GLY A 227 -7.16 -31.63 0.52
C GLY A 227 -7.09 -32.96 1.24
N LEU A 228 -7.64 -33.05 2.44
CA LEU A 228 -8.01 -34.33 3.02
C LEU A 228 -9.30 -34.75 2.31
N CYS A 229 -9.18 -35.55 1.26
CA CYS A 229 -10.30 -36.39 0.85
C CYS A 229 -10.51 -37.41 1.99
N ARG A 230 -11.69 -37.34 2.62
CA ARG A 230 -12.33 -38.53 3.16
C ARG A 230 -13.36 -38.98 2.14
#